data_AF-A0A937DLH6-F1
#
_entry.id   AF-A0A937DLH6-F1
#
_cell.length_a   1.000
_cell.length_b   1.000
_cell.length_c   1.000
_cell.angle_alpha   90.00
_cell.angle_beta   90.00
_cell.angle_gamma   90.00
#
_symmetry.space_group_name_H-M   'P 1'
#
loop_
_entity.id
_entity.type
_entity.pdbx_description
1 polymer ?
#
loop_
_entity_poly.entity_id
_entity_poly.type
_entity_poly.pdbx_seq_one_letter_code
_entity_poly.pdbx_strand_id
1 'polypeptide(L)'
;MSIITSTACNKQEATQITPPVATPSPTLPSGQTLLVSFSRNEINADGFDETRIRVTDKDNNDVTSSSAIFINNTQLSGTIFFTSLAGTYRVKAVRNNIESPIASINAVSPGPSAFKQKVIAEMYTGTWCGICPGTIIPLEEYIKTKPEIIYIGIHGPMGSNDPYTYSFDSQLRNKFGVGGVPTVIVNRSDKWDGKNNSLDILTQQRPALGLAIESSVSGNAISAKVKVKFDVSTSIPLKIVVALVEDNLIYNQANYGHYGLPNPIVGFSHKNVLRNAGTDIFGDKIPTAEQVKSNIWQKEVTLNSSGFNITNCKVVAYVLFDSDAQTRKGILNAQIAAAGQTKNFD
;
A
#
# COMPACT_ATOMS: atom_id res chain seq x y z
N MET A 1 -30.63 -11.06 66.15
CA MET A 1 -30.76 -9.71 65.56
C MET A 1 -30.71 -9.91 64.05
N SER A 2 -31.87 -9.78 63.42
CA SER A 2 -32.10 -10.07 62.01
C SER A 2 -31.33 -9.12 61.11
N ILE A 3 -30.65 -9.64 60.10
CA ILE A 3 -30.43 -8.93 58.84
C ILE A 3 -30.62 -9.94 57.71
N ILE A 4 -31.76 -9.80 57.04
CA ILE A 4 -32.10 -10.42 55.77
C ILE A 4 -31.44 -9.56 54.69
N THR A 5 -30.54 -10.14 53.90
CA THR A 5 -30.08 -9.53 52.64
C THR A 5 -30.42 -10.48 51.50
N SER A 6 -31.45 -10.09 50.75
CA SER A 6 -31.88 -10.70 49.51
C SER A 6 -30.80 -10.58 48.44
N THR A 7 -30.24 -11.68 47.98
CA THR A 7 -29.44 -11.72 46.75
C THR A 7 -30.39 -11.96 45.58
N ALA A 8 -30.67 -10.90 44.82
CA ALA A 8 -31.45 -10.99 43.59
C ALA A 8 -30.62 -11.69 42.50
N CYS A 9 -31.19 -12.76 41.93
CA CYS A 9 -30.67 -13.44 40.76
C CYS A 9 -31.03 -12.63 39.51
N ASN A 10 -30.09 -11.84 38.97
CA ASN A 10 -30.27 -11.20 37.68
C ASN A 10 -30.12 -12.26 36.58
N LYS A 11 -31.23 -12.64 35.95
CA LYS A 11 -31.22 -13.31 34.64
C LYS A 11 -30.68 -12.31 33.62
N GLN A 12 -29.50 -12.56 33.07
CA GLN A 12 -29.10 -11.97 31.81
C GLN A 12 -30.06 -12.49 30.72
N GLU A 13 -30.94 -11.63 30.23
CA GLU A 13 -31.60 -11.86 28.95
C GLU A 13 -30.52 -11.84 27.87
N ALA A 14 -30.25 -13.02 27.31
CA ALA A 14 -29.48 -13.14 26.08
C ALA A 14 -30.27 -12.45 24.97
N THR A 15 -29.79 -11.30 24.51
CA THR A 15 -30.28 -10.64 23.31
C THR A 15 -30.14 -11.63 22.15
N GLN A 16 -31.26 -12.16 21.66
CA GLN A 16 -31.29 -12.94 20.43
C GLN A 16 -30.76 -12.04 19.31
N ILE A 17 -29.57 -12.38 18.81
CA ILE A 17 -29.05 -11.83 17.56
C ILE A 17 -29.92 -12.43 16.46
N THR A 18 -30.91 -11.68 15.99
CA THR A 18 -31.67 -12.06 14.80
C THR A 18 -30.68 -12.23 13.63
N PRO A 19 -30.72 -13.35 12.89
CA PRO A 19 -29.93 -13.49 11.67
C PRO A 19 -30.21 -12.30 10.74
N PRO A 20 -29.26 -11.91 9.87
CA PRO A 20 -29.54 -10.90 8.85
C PRO A 20 -30.77 -11.37 8.07
N VAL A 21 -31.81 -10.53 8.02
CA VAL A 21 -32.96 -10.77 7.15
C VAL A 21 -32.40 -10.90 5.74
N ALA A 22 -32.49 -12.09 5.16
CA ALA A 22 -32.13 -12.30 3.77
C ALA A 22 -33.01 -11.37 2.93
N THR A 23 -32.42 -10.34 2.33
CA THR A 23 -33.09 -9.50 1.36
C THR A 23 -33.61 -10.43 0.26
N PRO A 24 -34.92 -10.40 -0.09
CA PRO A 24 -35.43 -11.27 -1.14
C PRO A 24 -34.65 -11.04 -2.43
N SER A 25 -34.25 -12.14 -3.07
CA SER A 25 -33.56 -12.09 -4.37
C SER A 25 -34.39 -11.24 -5.33
N PRO A 26 -33.80 -10.24 -6.00
CA PRO A 26 -34.55 -9.41 -6.94
C PRO A 26 -35.09 -10.30 -8.07
N THR A 27 -36.39 -10.19 -8.34
CA THR A 27 -37.10 -11.01 -9.33
C THR A 27 -37.06 -10.34 -10.70
N LEU A 28 -36.85 -11.11 -11.78
CA LEU A 28 -36.81 -10.58 -13.14
C LEU A 28 -38.15 -9.97 -13.58
N PRO A 29 -38.15 -8.77 -14.20
CA PRO A 29 -39.28 -8.27 -14.96
C PRO A 29 -39.61 -9.19 -16.15
N SER A 30 -40.90 -9.26 -16.51
CA SER A 30 -41.39 -10.10 -17.62
C SER A 30 -40.66 -9.82 -18.93
N GLY A 31 -40.22 -10.88 -19.63
CA GLY A 31 -39.52 -10.80 -20.91
C GLY A 31 -37.98 -10.68 -20.82
N GLN A 32 -37.42 -10.50 -19.62
CA GLN A 32 -35.97 -10.50 -19.43
C GLN A 32 -35.46 -11.91 -19.08
N THR A 33 -34.25 -12.23 -19.54
CA THR A 33 -33.64 -13.55 -19.31
C THR A 33 -32.40 -13.51 -18.42
N LEU A 34 -31.86 -12.32 -18.14
CA LEU A 34 -30.72 -12.08 -17.26
C LEU A 34 -30.99 -10.87 -16.37
N LEU A 35 -30.53 -10.96 -15.12
CA LEU A 35 -30.57 -9.87 -14.15
C LEU A 35 -29.23 -9.69 -13.47
N VAL A 36 -28.80 -8.44 -13.39
CA VAL A 36 -27.64 -8.04 -12.60
C VAL A 36 -28.13 -7.57 -11.24
N SER A 37 -27.52 -8.10 -10.18
CA SER A 37 -27.73 -7.69 -8.80
C SER A 37 -26.40 -7.40 -8.12
N PHE A 38 -26.46 -6.61 -7.05
CA PHE A 38 -25.28 -6.17 -6.30
C PHE A 38 -25.46 -6.52 -4.83
N SER A 39 -24.37 -6.85 -4.13
CA SER A 39 -24.39 -6.91 -2.66
C SER A 39 -24.75 -5.55 -2.03
N ARG A 40 -24.44 -4.46 -2.74
CA ARG A 40 -24.88 -3.09 -2.49
C ARG A 40 -24.78 -2.25 -3.76
N ASN A 41 -25.71 -1.32 -3.95
CA ASN A 41 -25.76 -0.44 -5.13
C ASN A 41 -25.02 0.89 -4.92
N GLU A 42 -24.51 1.15 -3.72
CA GLU A 42 -23.67 2.31 -3.39
C GLU A 42 -22.39 1.84 -2.69
N ILE A 43 -21.25 2.44 -3.07
CA ILE A 43 -19.92 2.22 -2.47
C ILE A 43 -19.21 3.57 -2.31
N ASN A 44 -18.25 3.65 -1.39
CA ASN A 44 -17.31 4.76 -1.34
C ASN A 44 -16.27 4.63 -2.46
N ALA A 45 -15.98 5.73 -3.13
CA ALA A 45 -14.92 5.82 -4.14
C ALA A 45 -13.54 5.98 -3.48
N ASP A 46 -13.18 5.08 -2.57
CA ASP A 46 -11.92 5.12 -1.82
C ASP A 46 -10.91 4.05 -2.26
N GLY A 47 -11.27 3.21 -3.24
CA GLY A 47 -10.46 2.09 -3.74
C GLY A 47 -10.52 0.81 -2.87
N PHE A 48 -11.25 0.83 -1.76
CA PHE A 48 -11.39 -0.29 -0.82
C PHE A 48 -12.82 -0.78 -0.71
N ASP A 49 -13.78 0.14 -0.73
CA ASP A 49 -15.19 -0.19 -0.61
C ASP A 49 -15.68 -0.87 -1.89
N GLU A 50 -16.06 -2.14 -1.77
CA GLU A 50 -16.34 -2.99 -2.92
C GLU A 50 -17.77 -3.54 -2.94
N THR A 51 -18.31 -3.80 -4.12
CA THR A 51 -19.59 -4.51 -4.27
C THR A 51 -19.41 -5.75 -5.12
N ARG A 52 -20.09 -6.83 -4.74
CA ARG A 52 -20.11 -8.08 -5.50
C ARG A 52 -21.28 -8.05 -6.46
N ILE A 53 -20.96 -8.29 -7.73
CA ILE A 53 -21.90 -8.39 -8.83
C ILE A 53 -22.29 -9.85 -9.01
N ARG A 54 -23.59 -10.11 -9.10
CA ARG A 54 -24.17 -11.43 -9.36
C ARG A 54 -25.11 -11.35 -10.56
N VAL A 55 -25.07 -12.37 -11.40
CA VAL A 55 -25.95 -12.51 -12.57
C VAL A 55 -26.85 -13.72 -12.38
N THR A 56 -28.16 -13.53 -12.48
CA THR A 56 -29.15 -14.63 -12.43
C THR A 56 -29.93 -14.71 -13.73
N ASP A 57 -30.38 -15.91 -14.09
CA ASP A 57 -31.31 -16.09 -15.22
C ASP A 57 -32.79 -15.96 -14.80
N LYS A 58 -33.71 -16.09 -15.78
CA LYS A 58 -35.17 -16.01 -15.55
C LYS A 58 -35.71 -17.00 -14.50
N ASP A 59 -35.01 -18.10 -14.27
CA ASP A 59 -35.39 -19.16 -13.33
C ASP A 59 -34.68 -18.96 -11.96
N ASN A 60 -34.06 -17.79 -11.75
CA ASN A 60 -33.27 -17.41 -10.58
C ASN A 60 -32.00 -18.26 -10.36
N ASN A 61 -31.52 -18.99 -11.36
CA ASN A 61 -30.26 -19.70 -11.25
C ASN A 61 -29.08 -18.72 -11.29
N ASP A 62 -28.05 -18.97 -10.48
CA ASP A 62 -26.81 -18.20 -10.54
C ASP A 62 -26.01 -18.59 -11.79
N VAL A 63 -25.83 -17.63 -12.68
CA VAL A 63 -25.13 -17.81 -13.95
C VAL A 63 -23.91 -16.92 -14.07
N THR A 64 -23.47 -16.33 -12.95
CA THR A 64 -22.40 -15.34 -12.87
C THR A 64 -21.09 -15.84 -13.49
N SER A 65 -20.66 -17.07 -13.18
CA SER A 65 -19.40 -17.64 -13.69
C SER A 65 -19.40 -17.89 -15.19
N SER A 66 -20.57 -18.00 -15.81
CA SER A 66 -20.74 -18.19 -17.26
C SER A 66 -21.12 -16.90 -18.00
N SER A 67 -21.15 -15.76 -17.32
CA SER A 67 -21.52 -14.47 -17.89
C SER A 67 -20.31 -13.54 -17.98
N ALA A 68 -20.24 -12.76 -19.05
CA ALA A 68 -19.30 -11.64 -19.16
C ALA A 68 -19.94 -10.39 -18.55
N ILE A 69 -19.31 -9.80 -17.54
CA ILE A 69 -19.78 -8.57 -16.87
C ILE A 69 -19.03 -7.38 -17.46
N PHE A 70 -19.74 -6.29 -17.75
CA PHE A 70 -19.17 -5.05 -18.28
C PHE A 70 -19.55 -3.87 -17.39
N ILE A 71 -18.55 -3.03 -17.09
CA ILE A 71 -18.69 -1.74 -16.39
C ILE A 71 -18.31 -0.64 -17.37
N ASN A 72 -19.23 0.28 -17.67
CA ASN A 72 -19.01 1.36 -18.66
C ASN A 72 -18.42 0.84 -20.00
N ASN A 73 -18.89 -0.34 -20.44
CA ASN A 73 -18.44 -1.08 -21.63
C ASN A 73 -17.06 -1.75 -21.54
N THR A 74 -16.33 -1.62 -20.43
CA THR A 74 -15.11 -2.39 -20.18
C THR A 74 -15.45 -3.69 -19.46
N GLN A 75 -14.99 -4.82 -19.98
CA GLN A 75 -15.22 -6.11 -19.32
C GLN A 75 -14.52 -6.16 -17.97
N LEU A 76 -15.26 -6.52 -16.93
CA LEU A 76 -14.73 -6.73 -15.58
C LEU A 76 -14.10 -8.12 -15.50
N SER A 77 -12.87 -8.19 -14.98
CA SER A 77 -12.25 -9.46 -14.62
C SER A 77 -12.76 -9.88 -13.24
N GLY A 78 -13.58 -10.93 -13.20
CA GLY A 78 -14.21 -11.42 -11.96
C GLY A 78 -15.55 -10.76 -11.66
N THR A 79 -15.90 -10.67 -10.38
CA THR A 79 -17.26 -10.30 -9.92
C THR A 79 -17.28 -9.17 -8.89
N ILE A 80 -16.12 -8.60 -8.56
CA ILE A 80 -16.01 -7.55 -7.55
C ILE A 80 -15.69 -6.24 -8.26
N PHE A 81 -16.45 -5.20 -7.93
CA PHE A 81 -16.22 -3.85 -8.40
C PHE A 81 -15.86 -2.93 -7.24
N PHE A 82 -14.80 -2.15 -7.41
CA PHE A 82 -14.35 -1.08 -6.55
C PHE A 82 -13.74 0.03 -7.41
N THR A 83 -13.67 1.25 -6.89
CA THR A 83 -13.13 2.41 -7.63
C THR A 83 -12.63 3.47 -6.66
N SER A 84 -11.69 4.30 -7.11
CA SER A 84 -11.28 5.55 -6.43
C SER A 84 -11.91 6.80 -7.07
N LEU A 85 -12.72 6.62 -8.12
CA LEU A 85 -13.39 7.69 -8.83
C LEU A 85 -14.88 7.70 -8.51
N ALA A 86 -15.38 8.84 -8.04
CA ALA A 86 -16.79 9.01 -7.78
C ALA A 86 -17.58 9.12 -9.09
N GLY A 87 -18.80 8.61 -9.11
CA GLY A 87 -19.69 8.64 -10.27
C GLY A 87 -20.64 7.45 -10.33
N THR A 88 -21.49 7.44 -11.36
CA THR A 88 -22.40 6.33 -11.63
C THR A 88 -21.80 5.41 -12.69
N TYR A 89 -21.74 4.13 -12.37
CA TYR A 89 -21.19 3.08 -13.21
C TYR A 89 -22.29 2.20 -13.77
N ARG A 90 -22.35 2.09 -15.09
CA ARG A 90 -23.36 1.30 -15.81
C ARG A 90 -22.86 -0.14 -15.94
N VAL A 91 -23.64 -1.07 -15.42
CA VAL A 91 -23.32 -2.51 -15.39
C VAL A 91 -24.26 -3.26 -16.30
N LYS A 92 -23.71 -4.12 -17.15
CA LYS A 92 -24.49 -5.12 -17.90
C LYS A 92 -23.77 -6.47 -17.90
N ALA A 93 -24.55 -7.54 -18.03
CA ALA A 93 -24.02 -8.89 -18.22
C ALA A 93 -24.42 -9.43 -19.59
N VAL A 94 -23.54 -10.22 -20.19
CA VAL A 94 -23.79 -10.91 -21.46
C VAL A 94 -23.57 -12.41 -21.28
N ARG A 95 -24.54 -13.22 -21.67
CA ARG A 95 -24.45 -14.69 -21.67
C ARG A 95 -25.15 -15.24 -22.91
N ASN A 96 -24.48 -16.08 -23.70
CA ASN A 96 -25.01 -16.66 -24.93
C ASN A 96 -25.63 -15.62 -25.89
N ASN A 97 -24.95 -14.48 -26.08
CA ASN A 97 -25.42 -13.33 -26.88
C ASN A 97 -26.68 -12.62 -26.36
N ILE A 98 -27.13 -12.93 -25.15
CA ILE A 98 -28.22 -12.20 -24.49
C ILE A 98 -27.62 -11.20 -23.51
N GLU A 99 -28.07 -9.95 -23.58
CA GLU A 99 -27.70 -8.90 -22.63
C GLU A 99 -28.74 -8.77 -21.52
N SER A 100 -28.29 -8.52 -20.29
CA SER A 100 -29.15 -8.03 -19.23
C SER A 100 -29.55 -6.56 -19.50
N PRO A 101 -30.61 -6.04 -18.86
CA PRO A 101 -30.76 -4.61 -18.72
C PRO A 101 -29.56 -3.99 -18.01
N ILE A 102 -29.41 -2.69 -18.18
CA ILE A 102 -28.37 -1.93 -17.50
C ILE A 102 -28.80 -1.66 -16.07
N ALA A 103 -27.99 -2.15 -15.13
CA ALA A 103 -28.05 -1.78 -13.72
C ALA A 103 -26.98 -0.71 -13.42
N SER A 104 -27.08 -0.04 -12.28
CA SER A 104 -26.16 1.03 -11.91
C SER A 104 -25.59 0.84 -10.51
N ILE A 105 -24.30 1.09 -10.36
CA ILE A 105 -23.61 1.25 -9.07
C ILE A 105 -23.24 2.72 -8.92
N ASN A 106 -23.54 3.32 -7.78
CA ASN A 106 -23.10 4.67 -7.45
C ASN A 106 -21.85 4.59 -6.57
N ALA A 107 -20.77 5.25 -7.00
CA ALA A 107 -19.58 5.44 -6.19
C ALA A 107 -19.58 6.88 -5.66
N VAL A 108 -19.68 7.04 -4.35
CA VAL A 108 -19.73 8.37 -3.70
C VAL A 108 -18.35 8.82 -3.27
N SER A 109 -18.08 10.12 -3.36
CA SER A 109 -16.81 10.67 -2.88
C SER A 109 -16.70 10.43 -1.36
N PRO A 110 -15.61 9.81 -0.86
CA PRO A 110 -15.37 9.64 0.56
C PRO A 110 -14.93 10.94 1.27
N GLY A 111 -14.90 12.06 0.55
CA GLY A 111 -14.31 13.32 1.00
C GLY A 111 -12.77 13.30 1.01
N PRO A 112 -12.12 14.42 1.34
CA PRO A 112 -10.66 14.46 1.47
C PRO A 112 -10.18 13.53 2.59
N SER A 113 -8.98 12.98 2.45
CA SER A 113 -8.32 12.30 3.56
C SER A 113 -7.71 13.30 4.53
N ALA A 114 -7.65 12.96 5.81
CA ALA A 114 -6.91 13.72 6.81
C ALA A 114 -5.39 13.53 6.70
N PHE A 115 -4.93 12.64 5.82
CA PHE A 115 -3.52 12.33 5.62
C PHE A 115 -3.01 12.84 4.28
N LYS A 116 -1.70 13.08 4.20
CA LYS A 116 -0.96 13.30 2.98
C LYS A 116 -0.48 11.98 2.40
N GLN A 117 -0.64 11.86 1.09
CA GLN A 117 -0.10 10.75 0.34
C GLN A 117 1.42 10.89 0.23
N LYS A 118 2.13 9.80 0.50
CA LYS A 118 3.56 9.67 0.21
C LYS A 118 3.82 8.53 -0.76
N VAL A 119 4.90 8.65 -1.48
CA VAL A 119 5.34 7.69 -2.50
C VAL A 119 6.72 7.17 -2.11
N ILE A 120 6.93 5.87 -2.22
CA ILE A 120 8.24 5.25 -2.01
C ILE A 120 8.89 5.03 -3.38
N ALA A 121 10.12 5.51 -3.53
CA ALA A 121 10.97 5.27 -4.69
C ALA A 121 12.19 4.45 -4.25
N GLU A 122 12.14 3.14 -4.48
CA GLU A 122 13.22 2.19 -4.18
C GLU A 122 14.20 2.15 -5.38
N MET A 123 15.37 2.78 -5.23
CA MET A 123 16.41 2.88 -6.25
C MET A 123 17.46 1.78 -6.08
N TYR A 124 17.40 0.77 -6.94
CA TYR A 124 18.39 -0.29 -7.03
C TYR A 124 19.63 0.22 -7.76
N THR A 125 20.78 0.21 -7.08
CA THR A 125 22.03 0.84 -7.53
C THR A 125 23.27 0.07 -7.07
N GLY A 126 24.45 0.57 -7.45
CA GLY A 126 25.72 0.22 -6.83
C GLY A 126 26.82 1.25 -7.10
N THR A 127 27.79 1.37 -6.19
CA THR A 127 28.93 2.32 -6.29
C THR A 127 29.79 2.06 -7.53
N TRP A 128 29.81 0.82 -8.02
CA TRP A 128 30.53 0.39 -9.23
C TRP A 128 29.80 0.71 -10.54
N CYS A 129 28.52 1.09 -10.48
CA CYS A 129 27.66 1.28 -11.64
C CYS A 129 27.87 2.65 -12.31
N GLY A 130 28.62 2.69 -13.41
CA GLY A 130 28.94 3.95 -14.11
C GLY A 130 27.77 4.67 -14.76
N ILE A 131 26.66 3.98 -15.04
CA ILE A 131 25.44 4.57 -15.61
C ILE A 131 24.44 5.04 -14.55
N CYS A 132 24.58 4.59 -13.30
CA CYS A 132 23.65 4.89 -12.22
C CYS A 132 23.55 6.39 -11.88
N PRO A 133 24.62 7.20 -11.95
CA PRO A 133 24.52 8.65 -11.78
C PRO A 133 23.48 9.31 -12.70
N GLY A 134 23.30 8.80 -13.92
CA GLY A 134 22.29 9.28 -14.88
C GLY A 134 20.84 9.16 -14.41
N THR A 135 20.56 8.31 -13.41
CA THR A 135 19.23 8.17 -12.79
C THR A 135 19.19 8.75 -11.39
N ILE A 136 20.23 8.54 -10.57
CA ILE A 136 20.29 9.00 -9.18
C ILE A 136 20.19 10.52 -9.11
N ILE A 137 21.06 11.24 -9.82
CA ILE A 137 21.17 12.69 -9.73
C ILE A 137 19.85 13.41 -10.06
N PRO A 138 19.18 13.15 -11.20
CA PRO A 138 17.94 13.86 -11.53
C PRO A 138 16.78 13.47 -10.60
N LEU A 139 16.71 12.21 -10.16
CA LEU A 139 15.69 11.76 -9.21
C LEU A 139 15.87 12.44 -7.85
N GLU A 140 17.09 12.45 -7.30
CA GLU A 140 17.38 13.11 -6.02
C GLU A 140 17.13 14.62 -6.10
N GLU A 141 17.50 15.28 -7.21
CA GLU A 141 17.23 16.70 -7.39
C GLU A 141 15.73 17.01 -7.41
N TYR A 142 14.94 16.18 -8.10
CA TYR A 142 13.49 16.32 -8.12
C TYR A 142 12.87 16.08 -6.73
N ILE A 143 13.33 15.05 -6.01
CA ILE A 143 12.81 14.72 -4.66
C ILE A 143 13.07 15.83 -3.65
N LYS A 144 14.13 16.64 -3.79
CA LYS A 144 14.33 17.84 -2.94
C LYS A 144 13.14 18.81 -3.02
N THR A 145 12.43 18.83 -4.14
CA THR A 145 11.23 19.67 -4.35
C THR A 145 9.92 18.96 -3.95
N LYS A 146 10.00 17.67 -3.59
CA LYS A 146 8.87 16.76 -3.36
C LYS A 146 9.11 15.91 -2.10
N PRO A 147 9.04 16.51 -0.89
CA PRO A 147 9.30 15.79 0.37
C PRO A 147 8.32 14.63 0.64
N GLU A 148 7.21 14.56 -0.08
CA GLU A 148 6.27 13.44 -0.06
C GLU A 148 6.78 12.19 -0.79
N ILE A 149 7.85 12.30 -1.59
CA ILE A 149 8.53 11.17 -2.22
C ILE A 149 9.71 10.75 -1.34
N ILE A 150 9.63 9.54 -0.80
CA ILE A 150 10.65 8.94 0.05
C ILE A 150 11.56 8.06 -0.82
N TYR A 151 12.77 8.56 -1.05
CA TYR A 151 13.85 7.81 -1.70
C TYR A 151 14.48 6.78 -0.76
N ILE A 152 14.68 5.55 -1.25
CA ILE A 152 15.45 4.50 -0.57
C ILE A 152 16.48 3.94 -1.55
N GLY A 153 17.77 4.08 -1.24
CA GLY A 153 18.85 3.48 -2.02
C GLY A 153 19.05 2.01 -1.65
N ILE A 154 18.90 1.10 -2.60
CA ILE A 154 19.13 -0.34 -2.41
C ILE A 154 20.40 -0.73 -3.17
N HIS A 155 21.48 -0.91 -2.43
CA HIS A 155 22.79 -1.23 -2.97
C HIS A 155 22.98 -2.74 -3.12
N GLY A 156 23.53 -3.14 -4.27
CA GLY A 156 23.76 -4.54 -4.61
C GLY A 156 24.53 -4.74 -5.94
N PRO A 157 24.65 -5.99 -6.41
CA PRO A 157 24.16 -7.20 -5.76
C PRO A 157 24.98 -7.53 -4.51
N MET A 158 24.39 -8.29 -3.59
CA MET A 158 25.16 -8.80 -2.45
C MET A 158 26.34 -9.67 -2.90
N GLY A 159 27.49 -9.49 -2.24
CA GLY A 159 28.75 -10.16 -2.59
C GLY A 159 29.57 -9.40 -3.63
N SER A 160 29.05 -8.27 -4.14
CA SER A 160 29.88 -7.31 -4.89
C SER A 160 30.81 -6.52 -3.94
N ASN A 161 31.75 -5.78 -4.52
CA ASN A 161 32.63 -4.87 -3.79
C ASN A 161 31.94 -3.55 -3.36
N ASP A 162 30.60 -3.48 -3.46
CA ASP A 162 29.85 -2.34 -2.98
C ASP A 162 29.84 -2.32 -1.43
N PRO A 163 30.29 -1.24 -0.78
CA PRO A 163 30.39 -1.18 0.68
C PRO A 163 29.02 -1.16 1.39
N TYR A 164 27.92 -0.96 0.64
CA TYR A 164 26.59 -0.74 1.19
C TYR A 164 25.60 -1.85 0.81
N THR A 165 26.10 -3.01 0.37
CA THR A 165 25.22 -4.14 0.01
C THR A 165 24.23 -4.49 1.12
N TYR A 166 23.00 -4.81 0.72
CA TYR A 166 21.93 -5.21 1.63
C TYR A 166 21.71 -6.73 1.63
N SER A 167 21.48 -7.30 2.82
CA SER A 167 21.39 -8.75 3.06
C SER A 167 20.24 -9.46 2.33
N PHE A 168 19.22 -8.72 1.90
CA PHE A 168 18.08 -9.28 1.17
C PHE A 168 17.89 -8.64 -0.22
N ASP A 169 18.93 -8.00 -0.76
CA ASP A 169 18.92 -7.42 -2.13
C ASP A 169 18.47 -8.44 -3.19
N SER A 170 19.00 -9.67 -3.16
CA SER A 170 18.66 -10.69 -4.17
C SER A 170 17.18 -11.08 -4.14
N GLN A 171 16.60 -11.20 -2.94
CA GLN A 171 15.17 -11.51 -2.78
C GLN A 171 14.30 -10.36 -3.28
N LEU A 172 14.67 -9.12 -2.97
CA LEU A 172 13.99 -7.93 -3.46
C LEU A 172 14.03 -7.86 -4.99
N ARG A 173 15.21 -8.05 -5.59
CA ARG A 173 15.36 -8.07 -7.06
C ARG A 173 14.51 -9.15 -7.70
N ASN A 174 14.51 -10.36 -7.15
CA ASN A 174 13.70 -11.46 -7.66
C ASN A 174 12.20 -11.16 -7.55
N LYS A 175 11.75 -10.62 -6.41
CA LYS A 175 10.33 -10.31 -6.18
C LYS A 175 9.82 -9.23 -7.14
N PHE A 176 10.62 -8.22 -7.42
CA PHE A 176 10.22 -7.06 -8.23
C PHE A 176 10.79 -7.06 -9.66
N GLY A 177 11.37 -8.19 -10.10
CA GLY A 177 11.86 -8.35 -11.48
C GLY A 177 13.02 -7.42 -11.85
N VAL A 178 13.88 -7.07 -10.89
CA VAL A 178 15.02 -6.16 -11.12
C VAL A 178 16.21 -6.93 -11.68
N GLY A 179 16.34 -6.95 -13.00
CA GLY A 179 17.44 -7.61 -13.71
C GLY A 179 18.75 -6.82 -13.80
N GLY A 180 18.75 -5.53 -13.44
CA GLY A 180 19.94 -4.67 -13.54
C GLY A 180 19.78 -3.33 -12.86
N VAL A 181 20.89 -2.62 -12.71
CA VAL A 181 20.95 -1.25 -12.15
C VAL A 181 21.39 -0.25 -13.23
N PRO A 182 20.91 1.01 -13.20
CA PRO A 182 19.92 1.55 -12.28
C PRO A 182 18.51 1.03 -12.58
N THR A 183 17.73 0.77 -11.53
CA THR A 183 16.28 0.52 -11.64
C THR A 183 15.58 1.16 -10.45
N VAL A 184 14.52 1.92 -10.70
CA VAL A 184 13.67 2.47 -9.63
C VAL A 184 12.34 1.71 -9.64
N ILE A 185 11.95 1.16 -8.50
CA ILE A 185 10.62 0.58 -8.29
C ILE A 185 9.82 1.56 -7.45
N VAL A 186 8.64 1.96 -7.95
CA VAL A 186 7.77 2.94 -7.28
C VAL A 186 6.64 2.21 -6.59
N ASN A 187 6.43 2.50 -5.31
CA ASN A 187 5.42 1.90 -4.43
C ASN A 187 5.38 0.37 -4.52
N ARG A 188 6.51 -0.30 -4.79
CA ARG A 188 6.57 -1.77 -5.00
C ARG A 188 5.59 -2.30 -6.07
N SER A 189 5.14 -1.41 -6.97
CA SER A 189 4.11 -1.71 -7.96
C SER A 189 4.70 -1.83 -9.34
N ASP A 190 5.39 -0.79 -9.80
CA ASP A 190 5.85 -0.66 -11.18
C ASP A 190 7.26 -0.06 -11.25
N LYS A 191 7.98 -0.40 -12.31
CA LYS A 191 9.25 0.25 -12.63
C LYS A 191 8.97 1.69 -13.05
N TRP A 192 9.73 2.63 -12.50
CA TRP A 192 9.64 4.03 -12.88
C TRP A 192 10.00 4.23 -14.35
N ASP A 193 9.23 5.07 -15.04
CA ASP A 193 9.41 5.39 -16.46
C ASP A 193 10.43 6.52 -16.71
N GLY A 194 11.04 7.04 -15.64
CA GLY A 194 11.98 8.16 -15.69
C GLY A 194 11.31 9.54 -15.82
N LYS A 195 9.98 9.62 -15.66
CA LYS A 195 9.23 10.88 -15.78
C LYS A 195 8.73 11.36 -14.43
N ASN A 196 8.97 12.62 -14.10
CA ASN A 196 8.48 13.23 -12.85
C ASN A 196 6.95 13.20 -12.74
N ASN A 197 6.24 13.38 -13.86
CA ASN A 197 4.78 13.37 -13.89
C ASN A 197 4.17 12.05 -13.38
N SER A 198 4.84 10.90 -13.57
CA SER A 198 4.33 9.63 -13.05
C SER A 198 4.39 9.57 -11.52
N LEU A 199 5.37 10.26 -10.90
CA LEU A 199 5.45 10.43 -9.45
C LEU A 199 4.43 11.46 -8.95
N ASP A 200 4.27 12.59 -9.64
CA ASP A 200 3.27 13.62 -9.30
C ASP A 200 1.85 13.08 -9.26
N ILE A 201 1.48 12.21 -10.20
CA ILE A 201 0.15 11.57 -10.21
C ILE A 201 -0.04 10.72 -8.95
N LEU A 202 0.99 9.99 -8.52
CA LEU A 202 0.91 9.13 -7.35
C LEU A 202 0.82 9.93 -6.05
N THR A 203 1.48 11.10 -5.96
CA THR A 203 1.42 11.95 -4.75
C THR A 203 0.09 12.68 -4.61
N GLN A 204 -0.72 12.75 -5.66
CA GLN A 204 -2.05 13.36 -5.65
C GLN A 204 -3.17 12.38 -5.30
N GLN A 205 -2.86 11.09 -5.17
CA GLN A 205 -3.85 10.08 -4.80
C GLN A 205 -4.36 10.32 -3.38
N ARG A 206 -5.62 9.95 -3.13
CA ARG A 206 -6.19 10.01 -1.79
C ARG A 206 -5.62 8.85 -0.95
N PRO A 207 -4.91 9.12 0.16
CA PRO A 207 -4.42 8.04 1.01
C PRO A 207 -5.56 7.35 1.75
N ALA A 208 -5.48 6.02 1.85
CA ALA A 208 -6.43 5.21 2.61
C ALA A 208 -6.06 5.08 4.11
N LEU A 209 -4.85 5.51 4.47
CA LEU A 209 -4.31 5.47 5.81
C LEU A 209 -3.17 6.47 5.97
N GLY A 210 -2.86 6.84 7.20
CA GLY A 210 -1.68 7.61 7.58
C GLY A 210 -0.77 6.82 8.51
N LEU A 211 0.52 7.17 8.51
CA LEU A 211 1.49 6.59 9.43
C LEU A 211 2.14 7.68 10.31
N ALA A 212 2.38 7.34 11.57
CA ALA A 212 3.21 8.09 12.50
C ALA A 212 4.33 7.20 13.04
N ILE A 213 5.49 7.78 13.33
CA ILE A 213 6.67 7.09 13.84
C ILE A 213 7.12 7.80 15.12
N GLU A 214 7.20 7.06 16.22
CA GLU A 214 7.82 7.46 17.46
C GLU A 214 9.05 6.59 17.67
N SER A 215 10.24 7.16 17.80
CA SER A 215 11.45 6.38 18.03
C SER A 215 12.35 6.95 19.11
N SER A 216 13.11 6.08 19.77
CA SER A 216 14.17 6.42 20.72
C SER A 216 15.44 5.64 20.41
N VAL A 217 16.58 6.18 20.82
CA VAL A 217 17.90 5.55 20.64
C VAL A 217 18.49 5.23 22.01
N SER A 218 18.96 4.00 22.19
CA SER A 218 19.74 3.57 23.34
C SER A 218 20.92 2.71 22.88
N GLY A 219 22.13 3.26 22.94
CA GLY A 219 23.30 2.66 22.30
C GLY A 219 23.08 2.45 20.80
N ASN A 220 23.22 1.21 20.34
CA ASN A 220 22.99 0.81 18.93
C ASN A 220 21.57 0.29 18.68
N ALA A 221 20.65 0.42 19.64
CA ALA A 221 19.27 0.01 19.47
C ALA A 221 18.38 1.23 19.22
N ILE A 222 17.63 1.18 18.11
CA ILE A 222 16.57 2.14 17.81
C ILE A 222 15.25 1.43 18.10
N SER A 223 14.56 1.84 19.16
CA SER A 223 13.21 1.35 19.46
C SER A 223 12.21 2.22 18.72
N ALA A 224 11.40 1.63 17.83
CA ALA A 224 10.43 2.36 17.02
C ALA A 224 9.02 1.82 17.24
N LYS A 225 8.09 2.72 17.53
CA LYS A 225 6.65 2.50 17.56
C LYS A 225 6.05 3.17 16.33
N VAL A 226 5.55 2.37 15.41
CA VAL A 226 4.87 2.85 14.21
C VAL A 226 3.37 2.71 14.40
N LYS A 227 2.63 3.80 14.22
CA LYS A 227 1.17 3.83 14.30
C LYS A 227 0.59 3.95 12.91
N VAL A 228 -0.44 3.17 12.61
CA VAL A 228 -1.21 3.21 11.37
C VAL A 228 -2.62 3.63 11.73
N LYS A 229 -3.08 4.76 11.16
CA LYS A 229 -4.47 5.21 11.31
C LYS A 229 -5.20 5.04 9.99
N PHE A 230 -6.28 4.27 9.99
CA PHE A 230 -7.04 3.98 8.80
C PHE A 230 -8.07 5.07 8.50
N ASP A 231 -8.24 5.40 7.23
CA ASP A 231 -9.28 6.29 6.72
C ASP A 231 -10.39 5.54 5.97
N VAL A 232 -10.21 4.23 5.83
CA VAL A 232 -11.12 3.27 5.21
C VAL A 232 -11.35 2.09 6.17
N SER A 233 -12.44 1.36 5.98
CA SER A 233 -12.63 0.03 6.60
C SER A 233 -12.46 -1.03 5.54
N THR A 234 -11.65 -2.05 5.79
CA THR A 234 -11.40 -3.10 4.80
C THR A 234 -11.06 -4.45 5.43
N SER A 235 -11.39 -5.53 4.72
CA SER A 235 -10.95 -6.89 5.04
C SER A 235 -9.82 -7.37 4.12
N ILE A 236 -9.33 -6.52 3.23
CA ILE A 236 -8.21 -6.85 2.33
C ILE A 236 -6.95 -7.02 3.19
N PRO A 237 -6.23 -8.14 3.12
CA PRO A 237 -5.03 -8.33 3.92
C PRO A 237 -3.95 -7.29 3.57
N LEU A 238 -3.44 -6.61 4.60
CA LEU A 238 -2.39 -5.60 4.50
C LEU A 238 -1.19 -6.01 5.35
N LYS A 239 -0.01 -5.55 4.94
CA LYS A 239 1.26 -5.71 5.64
C LYS A 239 1.88 -4.37 5.96
N ILE A 240 2.79 -4.35 6.92
CA ILE A 240 3.64 -3.20 7.25
C ILE A 240 5.11 -3.59 7.13
N VAL A 241 5.90 -2.72 6.51
CA VAL A 241 7.36 -2.79 6.58
C VAL A 241 7.87 -1.63 7.43
N VAL A 242 8.83 -1.92 8.32
CA VAL A 242 9.59 -0.90 9.05
C VAL A 242 11.07 -1.12 8.77
N ALA A 243 11.69 -0.20 8.04
CA ALA A 243 13.07 -0.25 7.59
C ALA A 243 13.93 0.84 8.23
N LEU A 244 15.23 0.56 8.32
CA LEU A 244 16.26 1.52 8.69
C LEU A 244 17.05 1.90 7.45
N VAL A 245 17.14 3.20 7.17
CA VAL A 245 18.01 3.76 6.15
C VAL A 245 19.08 4.62 6.80
N GLU A 246 20.25 4.70 6.17
CA GLU A 246 21.33 5.62 6.57
C GLU A 246 21.61 6.62 5.46
N ASP A 247 21.51 7.89 5.80
CA ASP A 247 21.70 9.00 4.87
C ASP A 247 23.16 9.47 4.81
N ASN A 248 23.50 10.25 3.78
CA ASN A 248 24.79 10.92 3.65
C ASN A 248 26.03 9.99 3.78
N LEU A 249 25.96 8.79 3.23
CA LEU A 249 27.10 7.87 3.17
C LEU A 249 28.05 8.29 2.04
N ILE A 250 29.29 8.62 2.39
CA ILE A 250 30.26 9.15 1.43
C ILE A 250 31.10 8.03 0.83
N TYR A 251 31.05 7.87 -0.50
CA TYR A 251 31.89 6.92 -1.24
C TYR A 251 32.12 7.39 -2.68
N ASN A 252 33.11 6.80 -3.36
CA ASN A 252 33.34 7.10 -4.78
C ASN A 252 32.33 6.35 -5.65
N GLN A 253 31.62 7.07 -6.51
CA GLN A 253 30.64 6.49 -7.43
C GLN A 253 31.24 6.43 -8.84
N ALA A 254 31.32 5.25 -9.45
CA ALA A 254 31.68 5.12 -10.85
C ALA A 254 30.74 5.97 -11.71
N ASN A 255 31.26 6.57 -12.78
CA ASN A 255 30.49 7.44 -13.65
C ASN A 255 31.03 7.43 -15.09
N TYR A 256 30.18 7.19 -16.08
CA TYR A 256 30.59 7.17 -17.49
C TYR A 256 30.33 8.52 -18.17
N GLY A 257 30.76 9.61 -17.51
CA GLY A 257 30.71 10.97 -18.04
C GLY A 257 29.35 11.68 -17.88
N HIS A 258 28.44 11.16 -17.06
CA HIS A 258 27.16 11.84 -16.81
C HIS A 258 27.40 13.21 -16.16
N TYR A 259 26.67 14.21 -16.65
CA TYR A 259 26.69 15.60 -16.16
C TYR A 259 28.07 16.28 -16.18
N GLY A 260 28.99 15.80 -17.03
CA GLY A 260 30.35 16.35 -17.11
C GLY A 260 31.21 16.08 -15.87
N LEU A 261 30.78 15.16 -15.00
CA LEU A 261 31.49 14.79 -13.77
C LEU A 261 32.58 13.73 -14.05
N PRO A 262 33.66 13.65 -13.23
CA PRO A 262 34.75 12.70 -13.42
C PRO A 262 34.33 11.23 -13.20
N ASN A 263 35.22 10.30 -13.55
CA ASN A 263 35.11 8.87 -13.24
C ASN A 263 36.27 8.41 -12.33
N PRO A 264 36.00 7.97 -11.08
CA PRO A 264 34.72 8.06 -10.39
C PRO A 264 34.38 9.50 -9.99
N ILE A 265 33.12 9.75 -9.63
CA ILE A 265 32.72 10.93 -8.86
C ILE A 265 33.24 10.71 -7.43
N VAL A 266 34.27 11.46 -7.06
CA VAL A 266 34.90 11.36 -5.74
C VAL A 266 34.00 11.98 -4.68
N GLY A 267 33.83 11.29 -3.54
CA GLY A 267 33.05 11.81 -2.41
C GLY A 267 31.55 11.93 -2.70
N PHE A 268 31.00 11.06 -3.55
CA PHE A 268 29.58 11.02 -3.83
C PHE A 268 28.80 10.69 -2.54
N SER A 269 27.73 11.44 -2.27
CA SER A 269 26.89 11.24 -1.10
C SER A 269 25.70 10.35 -1.43
N HIS A 270 25.76 9.09 -1.02
CA HIS A 270 24.66 8.15 -1.14
C HIS A 270 23.57 8.45 -0.10
N LYS A 271 22.33 8.63 -0.57
CA LYS A 271 21.19 9.04 0.26
C LYS A 271 20.34 7.86 0.69
N ASN A 272 19.80 7.93 1.92
CA ASN A 272 18.86 6.96 2.50
C ASN A 272 19.13 5.50 2.08
N VAL A 273 20.37 5.01 2.25
CA VAL A 273 20.74 3.65 1.87
C VAL A 273 20.07 2.67 2.83
N LEU A 274 19.36 1.68 2.31
CA LEU A 274 18.73 0.62 3.10
C LEU A 274 19.80 -0.20 3.85
N ARG A 275 19.71 -0.21 5.18
CA ARG A 275 20.66 -0.92 6.04
C ARG A 275 20.07 -2.13 6.73
N ASN A 276 18.81 -2.04 7.16
CA ASN A 276 18.17 -3.08 7.96
C ASN A 276 16.63 -2.99 7.89
N ALA A 277 15.93 -4.03 8.37
CA ALA A 277 14.49 -4.03 8.58
C ALA A 277 14.14 -4.60 9.96
N GLY A 278 13.15 -4.01 10.62
CA GLY A 278 12.61 -4.41 11.93
C GLY A 278 11.39 -5.33 11.83
N THR A 279 10.90 -5.50 10.60
CA THR A 279 9.89 -6.48 10.17
C THR A 279 10.50 -7.36 9.09
N ASP A 280 9.77 -8.35 8.60
CA ASP A 280 10.09 -8.93 7.30
C ASP A 280 10.20 -7.81 6.23
N ILE A 281 11.15 -7.91 5.29
CA ILE A 281 11.36 -6.89 4.26
C ILE A 281 10.20 -6.82 3.26
N PHE A 282 9.39 -7.88 3.15
CA PHE A 282 8.11 -7.93 2.45
C PHE A 282 6.90 -7.62 3.34
N GLY A 283 7.13 -7.50 4.64
CA GLY A 283 6.21 -6.94 5.63
C GLY A 283 5.56 -7.96 6.54
N ASP A 284 5.27 -7.50 7.76
CA ASP A 284 4.50 -8.23 8.76
C ASP A 284 3.01 -7.96 8.57
N LYS A 285 2.15 -8.96 8.84
CA LYS A 285 0.69 -8.80 8.70
C LYS A 285 0.13 -7.76 9.69
N ILE A 286 -0.77 -6.91 9.19
CA ILE A 286 -1.66 -6.09 10.03
C ILE A 286 -2.94 -6.92 10.25
N PRO A 287 -3.36 -7.17 11.51
CA PRO A 287 -4.58 -7.92 11.78
C PRO A 287 -5.78 -7.28 11.08
N THR A 288 -6.55 -8.05 10.32
CA THR A 288 -7.69 -7.52 9.54
C THR A 288 -8.77 -6.88 10.41
N ALA A 289 -8.96 -7.37 11.65
CA ALA A 289 -9.87 -6.78 12.62
C ALA A 289 -9.52 -5.34 13.02
N GLU A 290 -8.25 -4.92 12.82
CA GLU A 290 -7.77 -3.58 13.16
C GLU A 290 -7.91 -2.59 11.98
N GLN A 291 -8.23 -3.07 10.79
CA GLN A 291 -8.31 -2.28 9.56
C GLN A 291 -9.68 -1.60 9.42
N VAL A 292 -10.04 -0.84 10.44
CA VAL A 292 -11.34 -0.15 10.57
C VAL A 292 -11.11 1.35 10.51
N LYS A 293 -11.95 2.07 9.77
CA LYS A 293 -11.88 3.54 9.64
C LYS A 293 -11.78 4.21 11.01
N SER A 294 -10.87 5.16 11.11
CA SER A 294 -10.50 5.91 12.33
C SER A 294 -9.75 5.12 13.41
N ASN A 295 -9.66 3.80 13.32
CA ASN A 295 -8.88 3.00 14.25
C ASN A 295 -7.38 3.31 14.11
N ILE A 296 -6.65 3.21 15.23
CA ILE A 296 -5.19 3.33 15.27
C ILE A 296 -4.63 2.00 15.74
N TRP A 297 -3.95 1.30 14.85
CA TRP A 297 -3.14 0.14 15.17
C TRP A 297 -1.67 0.53 15.33
N GLN A 298 -0.90 -0.21 16.13
CA GLN A 298 0.53 0.06 16.31
C GLN A 298 1.39 -1.20 16.25
N LYS A 299 2.62 -1.02 15.75
CA LYS A 299 3.68 -2.02 15.70
C LYS A 299 4.92 -1.46 16.40
N GLU A 300 5.46 -2.22 17.33
CA GLU A 300 6.76 -1.93 17.95
C GLU A 300 7.83 -2.84 17.35
N VAL A 301 8.98 -2.27 17.01
CA VAL A 301 10.16 -2.98 16.50
C VAL A 301 11.43 -2.41 17.14
N THR A 302 12.49 -3.22 17.14
CA THR A 302 13.84 -2.76 17.48
C THR A 302 14.74 -2.93 16.27
N LEU A 303 15.37 -1.84 15.83
CA LEU A 303 16.32 -1.83 14.72
C LEU A 303 17.74 -1.72 15.28
N ASN A 304 18.65 -2.54 14.78
CA ASN A 304 20.07 -2.47 15.14
C ASN A 304 20.81 -1.51 14.21
N SER A 305 21.54 -0.55 14.77
CA SER A 305 22.36 0.45 14.08
C SER A 305 23.87 0.26 14.26
N SER A 306 24.30 -0.92 14.71
CA SER A 306 25.73 -1.22 14.92
C SER A 306 26.53 -1.03 13.62
N GLY A 307 27.59 -0.21 13.69
CA GLY A 307 28.43 0.12 12.54
C GLY A 307 27.87 1.22 11.63
N PHE A 308 26.75 1.86 12.02
CA PHE A 308 26.12 2.95 11.27
C PHE A 308 26.34 4.28 12.01
N ASN A 309 26.31 5.40 11.29
CA ASN A 309 26.22 6.71 11.91
C ASN A 309 24.77 6.99 12.31
N ILE A 310 24.50 6.94 13.61
CA ILE A 310 23.14 7.10 14.15
C ILE A 310 22.49 8.44 13.80
N THR A 311 23.27 9.53 13.68
CA THR A 311 22.73 10.85 13.33
C THR A 311 22.21 10.91 11.90
N ASN A 312 22.68 9.99 11.06
CA ASN A 312 22.26 9.85 9.67
C ASN A 312 21.15 8.80 9.49
N CYS A 313 20.85 8.04 10.54
CA CYS A 313 19.84 6.99 10.47
C CYS A 313 18.42 7.58 10.47
N LYS A 314 17.54 6.99 9.66
CA LYS A 314 16.11 7.31 9.60
C LYS A 314 15.30 6.02 9.59
N VAL A 315 14.18 6.01 10.30
CA VAL A 315 13.18 4.94 10.24
C VAL A 315 12.21 5.29 9.12
N VAL A 316 12.03 4.35 8.19
CA VAL A 316 11.03 4.43 7.11
C VAL A 316 9.99 3.35 7.36
N ALA A 317 8.72 3.70 7.37
CA ALA A 317 7.63 2.75 7.49
C ALA A 317 6.61 2.93 6.38
N TYR A 318 6.04 1.83 5.89
CA TYR A 318 5.00 1.84 4.87
C TYR A 318 4.08 0.63 4.96
N VAL A 319 2.82 0.85 4.58
CA VAL A 319 1.79 -0.20 4.51
C VAL A 319 1.58 -0.56 3.05
N LEU A 320 1.44 -1.86 2.76
CA LEU A 320 1.24 -2.40 1.43
C LEU A 320 0.19 -3.51 1.44
N PHE A 321 -0.36 -3.83 0.27
CA PHE A 321 -1.18 -5.04 0.09
C PHE A 321 -0.35 -6.30 0.35
N ASP A 322 -0.92 -7.31 1.04
CA ASP A 322 -0.24 -8.58 1.34
C ASP A 322 0.05 -9.40 0.07
N SER A 323 -0.89 -9.38 -0.86
CA SER A 323 -0.82 -10.10 -2.13
C SER A 323 -1.42 -9.27 -3.25
N ASP A 324 -0.94 -9.48 -4.47
CA ASP A 324 -1.49 -8.87 -5.68
C ASP A 324 -2.84 -9.53 -6.01
N ALA A 325 -3.92 -9.02 -5.41
CA ALA A 325 -5.26 -9.54 -5.61
C ALA A 325 -6.12 -8.50 -6.33
N GLN A 326 -6.67 -8.89 -7.49
CA GLN A 326 -7.63 -8.06 -8.25
C GLN A 326 -7.10 -6.63 -8.46
N THR A 327 -5.89 -6.51 -9.02
CA THR A 327 -5.15 -5.26 -9.31
C THR A 327 -4.76 -4.39 -8.10
N ARG A 328 -5.12 -4.77 -6.88
CA ARG A 328 -4.67 -4.10 -5.64
C ARG A 328 -3.28 -4.61 -5.26
N LYS A 329 -2.26 -3.83 -5.62
CA LYS A 329 -0.84 -4.12 -5.40
C LYS A 329 -0.10 -2.88 -4.89
N GLY A 330 1.06 -3.11 -4.29
CA GLY A 330 1.97 -2.04 -3.90
C GLY A 330 1.65 -1.34 -2.58
N ILE A 331 2.38 -0.25 -2.36
CA ILE A 331 2.38 0.56 -1.13
C ILE A 331 1.22 1.57 -1.16
N LEU A 332 0.50 1.63 -0.04
CA LEU A 332 -0.65 2.51 0.18
C LEU A 332 -0.24 3.89 0.67
N ASN A 333 0.63 3.94 1.67
CA ASN A 333 1.20 5.19 2.18
C ASN A 333 2.46 4.88 3.00
N ALA A 334 3.22 5.93 3.32
CA ALA A 334 4.50 5.83 4.02
C ALA A 334 4.74 7.00 5.00
N GLN A 335 5.74 6.83 5.86
CA GLN A 335 6.30 7.88 6.70
C GLN A 335 7.81 7.66 6.89
N ILE A 336 8.54 8.74 7.10
CA ILE A 336 9.97 8.72 7.43
C ILE A 336 10.26 9.67 8.60
N ALA A 337 11.10 9.23 9.53
CA ALA A 337 11.55 10.03 10.67
C ALA A 337 13.04 9.79 10.93
N ALA A 338 13.78 10.81 11.36
CA ALA A 338 15.14 10.60 11.88
C ALA A 338 15.11 9.68 13.11
N ALA A 339 16.15 8.87 13.29
CA ALA A 339 16.24 7.97 14.44
C ALA A 339 16.23 8.76 15.75
N GLY A 340 15.43 8.31 16.72
CA GLY A 340 15.24 9.00 18.00
C GLY A 340 14.29 10.20 17.95
N GLN A 341 13.61 10.42 16.81
CA GLN A 341 12.64 11.50 16.63
C GLN A 341 11.22 10.96 16.49
N THR A 342 10.27 11.85 16.75
CA THR A 342 8.84 11.61 16.52
C THR A 342 8.38 12.37 15.27
N LYS A 343 7.66 11.66 14.40
CA LYS A 343 6.94 12.19 13.25
C LYS A 343 5.48 11.80 13.38
N ASN A 344 4.62 12.79 13.62
CA ASN A 344 3.18 12.59 13.73
C ASN A 344 2.55 12.28 12.36
N PHE A 345 1.26 11.91 12.37
CA PHE A 345 0.43 11.91 11.16
C PHE A 345 0.46 13.29 10.50
N ASP A 346 0.48 13.33 9.17
CA ASP A 346 0.52 14.55 8.37
C ASP A 346 -0.26 14.42 7.08
#